data_AF-A0AB34JNQ0-F1
#
_entry.id   AF-A0AB34JNQ0-F1
#
_cell.length_a   1.000
_cell.length_b   1.000
_cell.length_c   1.000
_cell.angle_alpha   90.00
_cell.angle_beta   90.00
_cell.angle_gamma   90.00
#
_symmetry.space_group_name_H-M   'P 1'
#
loop_
_entity.id
_entity.type
_entity.pdbx_description
1 polymer ?
#
loop_
_entity_poly.entity_id
_entity_poly.type
_entity_poly.pdbx_seq_one_letter_code
_entity_poly.pdbx_strand_id
1 'polypeptide(L)'
;MGLNHQMASLSCSMSEAFYLRRTLVLPPTICLFGLHRERWPEKASSAHSCVPIDELFDTLRLSQLVPIYLRSNRTGWARSLFPQTSVAHVPSKGWSSERVLREYPCGGAAKLVRRHVESFWFAQCTRNVVNTDALATALNHLVGAPPNAAKPMNVLLRSGLFFAPSIKAAAALIRARIGGGYASIHVRRSDKLTACTPADCATRDALTRPEAVLRALRLWIPLQSHLYVGSTEKPAFFAPLRPHFKLHFSDDFPAETANITNNYALYAMETLIFFGSVASVETFGYATSWFADACFPAAGLKGSKSQPSASLAERRGASAVDVQCRDGGGTLVNGVLYGRACTNNPPCGRKMALVPSPISCGRLLPDALLRNERPDAPSLRSRKRQDSHISCSSMQADMVAHARLHDQEASARIGHKEINMKNPMGPGKKRKQLLATLQKLQQAQEDHANISAQMAALDTKREMLARSEISLRSELQRLAQNVATASESVASA
;
A
#
# COMPACT_ATOMS: atom_id res chain seq x y z
N MET A 1 0.01 -5.91 -15.09
CA MET A 1 -0.53 -5.86 -13.72
C MET A 1 -0.42 -4.42 -13.20
N GLY A 2 -1.37 -3.91 -12.42
CA GLY A 2 -1.38 -2.51 -11.98
C GLY A 2 -0.23 -2.13 -11.02
N LEU A 3 0.09 -0.84 -10.90
CA LEU A 3 1.25 -0.33 -10.14
C LEU A 3 1.32 -0.89 -8.70
N ASN A 4 0.21 -0.95 -7.97
CA ASN A 4 0.20 -1.50 -6.60
C ASN A 4 0.68 -2.96 -6.50
N HIS A 5 0.53 -3.77 -7.55
CA HIS A 5 1.06 -5.15 -7.60
C HIS A 5 2.55 -5.16 -7.97
N GLN A 6 2.99 -4.20 -8.78
CA GLN A 6 4.41 -4.03 -9.13
C GLN A 6 5.21 -3.50 -7.93
N MET A 7 4.70 -2.49 -7.21
CA MET A 7 5.29 -1.97 -5.98
C MET A 7 5.40 -3.03 -4.88
N ALA A 8 4.38 -3.87 -4.68
CA ALA A 8 4.47 -4.97 -3.71
C ALA A 8 5.46 -6.05 -4.16
N SER A 9 5.46 -6.40 -5.46
CA SER A 9 6.42 -7.35 -6.02
C SER A 9 7.86 -6.89 -5.83
N LEU A 10 8.13 -5.61 -6.10
CA LEU A 10 9.47 -5.04 -5.94
C LEU A 10 9.86 -4.85 -4.47
N SER A 11 8.93 -4.43 -3.60
CA SER A 11 9.18 -4.41 -2.14
C SER A 11 9.53 -5.81 -1.61
N CYS A 12 8.88 -6.85 -2.13
CA CYS A 12 9.17 -8.24 -1.82
C CYS A 12 10.56 -8.69 -2.34
N SER A 13 10.90 -8.39 -3.60
CA SER A 13 12.24 -8.70 -4.14
C SER A 13 13.37 -7.92 -3.47
N MET A 14 13.13 -6.67 -3.07
CA MET A 14 14.06 -5.87 -2.26
C MET A 14 14.30 -6.50 -0.89
N SER A 15 13.26 -7.03 -0.27
CA SER A 15 13.37 -7.72 1.02
C SER A 15 14.22 -8.97 0.94
N GLU A 16 14.01 -9.82 -0.08
CA GLU A 16 14.88 -10.98 -0.32
C GLU A 16 16.32 -10.56 -0.59
N ALA A 17 16.55 -9.54 -1.44
CA ALA A 17 17.90 -9.07 -1.75
C ALA A 17 18.63 -8.52 -0.50
N PHE A 18 17.93 -7.77 0.36
CA PHE A 18 18.45 -7.29 1.64
C PHE A 18 18.82 -8.44 2.58
N TYR A 19 17.90 -9.39 2.79
CA TYR A 19 18.13 -10.56 3.65
C TYR A 19 19.30 -11.43 3.15
N LEU A 20 19.34 -11.72 1.85
CA LEU A 20 20.43 -12.48 1.22
C LEU A 20 21.75 -11.70 1.15
N ARG A 21 21.79 -10.42 1.54
CA ARG A 21 22.93 -9.50 1.42
C ARG A 21 23.47 -9.42 -0.01
N ARG A 22 22.58 -9.43 -1.01
CA ARG A 22 22.88 -9.44 -2.45
C ARG A 22 22.35 -8.18 -3.14
N THR A 23 23.02 -7.76 -4.22
CA THR A 23 22.55 -6.66 -5.08
C THR A 23 21.30 -7.09 -5.86
N LEU A 24 20.23 -6.30 -5.77
CA LEU A 24 19.02 -6.50 -6.56
C LEU A 24 19.25 -6.02 -8.00
N VAL A 25 19.12 -6.92 -8.97
CA VAL A 25 19.10 -6.52 -10.39
C VAL A 25 17.69 -6.13 -10.80
N LEU A 26 17.49 -4.85 -11.08
CA LEU A 26 16.22 -4.25 -11.49
C LEU A 26 16.18 -4.08 -13.02
N PRO A 27 15.04 -4.30 -13.71
CA PRO A 27 14.86 -3.77 -15.06
C PRO A 27 14.94 -2.23 -15.05
N PRO A 28 15.41 -1.59 -16.13
CA PRO A 28 15.55 -0.14 -16.20
C PRO A 28 14.21 0.57 -16.46
N THR A 29 13.18 -0.19 -16.87
CA THR A 29 11.84 0.31 -17.16
C THR A 29 10.78 -0.49 -16.43
N ILE A 30 9.64 0.14 -16.19
CA ILE A 30 8.46 -0.42 -15.53
C ILE A 30 7.23 -0.22 -16.43
N CYS A 31 6.50 -1.30 -16.69
CA CYS A 31 5.48 -1.33 -17.73
C CYS A 31 4.08 -1.00 -17.20
N LEU A 32 3.44 0.00 -17.81
CA LEU A 32 2.06 0.38 -17.54
C LEU A 32 1.12 -0.72 -18.03
N PHE A 33 0.16 -1.07 -17.19
CA PHE A 33 -0.92 -1.97 -17.56
C PHE A 33 -1.92 -1.24 -18.49
N GLY A 34 -2.40 -1.90 -19.55
CA GLY A 34 -3.24 -1.27 -20.59
C GLY A 34 -4.44 -0.47 -20.04
N LEU A 35 -5.19 -1.07 -19.11
CA LEU A 35 -6.33 -0.43 -18.43
C LEU A 35 -5.98 0.76 -17.51
N HIS A 36 -4.69 1.04 -17.31
CA HIS A 36 -4.16 2.10 -16.45
C HIS A 36 -3.25 3.07 -17.24
N ARG A 37 -3.22 3.06 -18.58
CA ARG A 37 -2.35 3.96 -19.36
C ARG A 37 -2.78 5.42 -19.27
N GLU A 38 -4.08 5.66 -19.28
CA GLU A 38 -4.72 6.98 -19.21
C GLU A 38 -5.59 7.09 -17.95
N ARG A 39 -5.86 8.32 -17.51
CA ARG A 39 -6.82 8.58 -16.42
C ARG A 39 -8.27 8.36 -16.87
N TRP A 40 -8.58 8.81 -18.09
CA TRP A 40 -9.93 8.82 -18.69
C TRP A 40 -10.00 8.01 -20.02
N PRO A 41 -9.65 6.70 -20.04
CA PRO A 41 -9.52 5.95 -21.28
C PRO A 41 -10.84 5.79 -22.03
N GLU A 42 -10.95 6.36 -23.23
CA GLU A 42 -12.14 6.23 -24.08
C GLU A 42 -12.27 4.83 -24.69
N LYS A 43 -11.12 4.17 -24.93
CA LYS A 43 -11.02 2.76 -25.36
C LYS A 43 -9.82 2.11 -24.69
N ALA A 44 -9.95 0.85 -24.28
CA ALA A 44 -8.87 0.09 -23.66
C ALA A 44 -7.77 -0.25 -24.68
N SER A 45 -6.66 0.51 -24.68
CA SER A 45 -5.51 0.23 -25.54
C SER A 45 -4.76 -1.04 -25.10
N SER A 46 -4.57 -1.98 -26.02
CA SER A 46 -3.81 -3.22 -25.81
C SER A 46 -2.29 -3.02 -25.89
N ALA A 47 -1.85 -1.93 -26.54
CA ALA A 47 -0.44 -1.61 -26.72
C ALA A 47 0.24 -1.41 -25.35
N HIS A 48 1.40 -2.02 -25.17
CA HIS A 48 2.18 -1.88 -23.94
C HIS A 48 2.99 -0.59 -23.99
N SER A 49 3.06 0.11 -22.86
CA SER A 49 3.97 1.25 -22.64
C SER A 49 4.79 0.96 -21.39
N CYS A 50 6.07 1.34 -21.39
CA CYS A 50 6.93 1.21 -20.23
C CYS A 50 7.75 2.49 -20.08
N VAL A 51 7.74 3.06 -18.88
CA VAL A 51 8.54 4.26 -18.54
C VAL A 51 9.84 3.82 -17.85
N PRO A 52 10.91 4.63 -17.88
CA PRO A 52 12.05 4.52 -16.98
C PRO A 52 11.60 4.33 -15.52
N ILE A 53 12.27 3.45 -14.77
CA ILE A 53 11.87 3.13 -13.39
C ILE A 53 12.09 4.32 -12.43
N ASP A 54 13.01 5.21 -12.78
CA ASP A 54 13.35 6.45 -12.11
C ASP A 54 12.36 7.61 -12.36
N GLU A 55 11.47 7.53 -13.36
CA GLU A 55 10.29 8.42 -13.42
C GLU A 55 9.30 8.16 -12.26
N LEU A 56 9.33 6.95 -11.66
CA LEU A 56 8.43 6.58 -10.56
C LEU A 56 9.13 6.52 -9.20
N PHE A 57 10.41 6.12 -9.16
CA PHE A 57 11.12 5.87 -7.90
C PHE A 57 12.48 6.55 -7.82
N ASP A 58 12.83 7.03 -6.63
CA ASP A 58 14.17 7.52 -6.31
C ASP A 58 15.14 6.33 -6.21
N THR A 59 15.64 5.86 -7.36
CA THR A 59 16.51 4.68 -7.48
C THR A 59 17.84 4.87 -6.75
N LEU A 60 18.36 6.10 -6.72
CA LEU A 60 19.56 6.46 -5.97
C LEU A 60 19.33 6.29 -4.47
N ARG A 61 18.24 6.82 -3.91
CA ARG A 61 17.94 6.68 -2.48
C ARG A 61 17.50 5.26 -2.10
N LEU A 62 16.86 4.53 -3.01
CA LEU A 62 16.61 3.08 -2.85
C LEU A 62 17.92 2.29 -2.77
N SER A 63 18.91 2.62 -3.59
CA SER A 63 20.20 1.90 -3.64
C SER A 63 20.99 1.97 -2.33
N GLN A 64 20.75 3.01 -1.54
CA GLN A 64 21.35 3.21 -0.21
C GLN A 64 20.79 2.23 0.83
N LEU A 65 19.51 1.83 0.70
CA LEU A 65 18.84 0.87 1.59
C LEU A 65 19.10 -0.58 1.17
N VAL A 66 18.92 -0.87 -0.12
CA VAL A 66 19.18 -2.19 -0.73
C VAL A 66 20.02 -1.96 -1.98
N PRO A 67 21.25 -2.50 -2.08
CA PRO A 67 22.09 -2.28 -3.25
C PRO A 67 21.37 -2.68 -4.53
N ILE A 68 21.26 -1.76 -5.48
CA ILE A 68 20.52 -1.93 -6.73
C ILE A 68 21.47 -1.79 -7.92
N TYR A 69 21.32 -2.68 -8.89
CA TYR A 69 21.91 -2.56 -10.21
C TYR A 69 20.80 -2.42 -11.26
N LEU A 70 20.70 -1.26 -11.88
CA LEU A 70 19.80 -1.04 -13.00
C LEU A 70 20.36 -1.74 -14.25
N ARG A 71 19.64 -2.75 -14.71
CA ARG A 71 20.05 -3.61 -15.82
C ARG A 71 20.00 -2.84 -17.15
N SER A 72 21.12 -2.80 -17.87
CA SER A 72 21.13 -2.30 -19.26
C SER A 72 20.08 -3.03 -20.13
N ASN A 73 19.51 -2.33 -21.11
CA ASN A 73 18.53 -2.91 -22.06
C ASN A 73 19.13 -3.95 -23.04
N ARG A 74 20.44 -4.19 -23.00
CA ARG A 74 21.10 -5.21 -23.84
C ARG A 74 20.57 -6.62 -23.54
N THR A 75 20.09 -7.30 -24.57
CA THR A 75 19.79 -8.73 -24.51
C THR A 75 21.04 -9.51 -24.14
N GLY A 76 20.89 -10.63 -23.43
CA GLY A 76 22.03 -11.46 -23.02
C GLY A 76 22.92 -10.90 -21.90
N TRP A 77 22.64 -9.71 -21.32
CA TRP A 77 23.40 -9.09 -20.22
C TRP A 77 23.91 -10.05 -19.12
N ALA A 78 23.09 -11.06 -18.76
CA ALA A 78 23.46 -12.04 -17.75
C ALA A 78 24.56 -12.99 -18.26
N ARG A 79 24.51 -13.43 -19.52
CA ARG A 79 25.55 -14.27 -20.15
C ARG A 79 26.86 -13.53 -20.38
N SER A 80 26.81 -12.20 -20.55
CA SER A 80 28.02 -11.37 -20.73
C SER A 80 28.71 -10.99 -19.41
N LEU A 81 27.99 -11.00 -18.28
CA LEU A 81 28.56 -10.72 -16.95
C LEU A 81 28.79 -11.98 -16.11
N PHE A 82 28.05 -13.07 -16.38
CA PHE A 82 28.06 -14.30 -15.60
C PHE A 82 28.04 -15.52 -16.52
N PRO A 83 29.05 -16.41 -16.49
CA PRO A 83 28.95 -17.73 -17.08
C PRO A 83 27.73 -18.48 -16.56
N GLN A 84 27.05 -19.28 -17.39
CA GLN A 84 25.81 -19.97 -17.00
C GLN A 84 26.00 -20.88 -15.77
N THR A 85 27.20 -21.47 -15.62
CA THR A 85 27.63 -22.26 -14.45
C THR A 85 27.67 -21.48 -13.14
N SER A 86 27.62 -20.14 -13.18
CA SER A 86 27.57 -19.25 -12.02
C SER A 86 26.18 -18.69 -11.72
N VAL A 87 25.13 -19.17 -12.41
CA VAL A 87 23.73 -18.77 -12.22
C VAL A 87 22.95 -19.87 -11.50
N ALA A 88 22.64 -19.67 -10.22
CA ALA A 88 21.75 -20.55 -9.49
C ALA A 88 20.29 -20.29 -9.86
N HIS A 89 19.59 -21.33 -10.33
CA HIS A 89 18.16 -21.29 -10.62
C HIS A 89 17.37 -21.85 -9.42
N VAL A 90 16.62 -21.00 -8.74
CA VAL A 90 15.84 -21.34 -7.54
C VAL A 90 14.36 -21.50 -7.92
N PRO A 91 13.74 -22.69 -7.80
CA PRO A 91 12.31 -22.87 -8.05
C PRO A 91 11.46 -22.27 -6.90
N SER A 92 10.16 -22.06 -7.13
CA SER A 92 9.35 -21.32 -6.14
C SER A 92 8.94 -22.15 -4.92
N LYS A 93 8.64 -23.44 -5.12
CA LYS A 93 8.22 -24.37 -4.06
C LYS A 93 9.42 -24.92 -3.28
N GLY A 94 9.39 -24.81 -1.94
CA GLY A 94 10.37 -25.46 -1.04
C GLY A 94 11.72 -24.74 -0.89
N TRP A 95 11.79 -23.46 -1.24
CA TRP A 95 13.00 -22.63 -1.15
C TRP A 95 12.75 -21.30 -0.44
N SER A 96 12.89 -21.27 0.88
CA SER A 96 12.84 -20.00 1.63
C SER A 96 14.12 -19.17 1.44
N SER A 97 14.13 -17.89 1.82
CA SER A 97 15.35 -17.07 1.75
C SER A 97 16.48 -17.60 2.66
N GLU A 98 16.17 -18.23 3.80
CA GLU A 98 17.14 -18.92 4.67
C GLU A 98 17.81 -20.06 3.90
N ARG A 99 17.02 -20.85 3.17
CA ARG A 99 17.53 -21.94 2.32
C ARG A 99 18.43 -21.40 1.22
N VAL A 100 18.01 -20.35 0.53
CA VAL A 100 18.79 -19.71 -0.55
C VAL A 100 20.10 -19.12 -0.02
N LEU A 101 20.09 -18.52 1.18
CA LEU A 101 21.31 -17.99 1.82
C LEU A 101 22.32 -19.10 2.15
N ARG A 102 21.84 -20.25 2.66
CA ARG A 102 22.66 -21.41 3.03
C ARG A 102 23.23 -22.14 1.82
N GLU A 103 22.42 -22.38 0.79
CA GLU A 103 22.82 -23.17 -0.39
C GLU A 103 23.52 -22.30 -1.47
N TYR A 104 23.29 -20.98 -1.48
CA TYR A 104 23.94 -20.03 -2.40
C TYR A 104 24.51 -18.79 -1.67
N PRO A 105 25.45 -18.96 -0.73
CA PRO A 105 26.01 -17.85 0.05
C PRO A 105 26.81 -16.86 -0.81
N CYS A 106 26.90 -15.61 -0.35
CA CYS A 106 27.76 -14.61 -0.97
C CYS A 106 29.23 -15.05 -0.90
N GLY A 107 29.91 -15.05 -2.05
CA GLY A 107 31.28 -15.57 -2.22
C GLY A 107 31.34 -16.91 -2.97
N GLY A 108 30.32 -17.78 -2.82
CA GLY A 108 30.26 -19.11 -3.44
C GLY A 108 30.24 -19.10 -4.99
N ALA A 109 30.17 -20.29 -5.59
CA ALA A 109 30.19 -20.46 -7.05
C ALA A 109 29.02 -19.72 -7.76
N ALA A 110 27.83 -19.72 -7.16
CA ALA A 110 26.65 -19.01 -7.64
C ALA A 110 26.78 -17.49 -7.42
N LYS A 111 27.28 -16.78 -8.44
CA LYS A 111 27.39 -15.31 -8.43
C LYS A 111 26.02 -14.65 -8.61
N LEU A 112 25.19 -15.17 -9.53
CA LEU A 112 23.80 -14.72 -9.70
C LEU A 112 22.81 -15.77 -9.14
N VAL A 113 21.80 -15.31 -8.39
CA VAL A 113 20.66 -16.14 -7.99
C VAL A 113 19.43 -15.67 -8.76
N ARG A 114 18.72 -16.60 -9.41
CA ARG A 114 17.50 -16.35 -10.16
C ARG A 114 16.35 -17.20 -9.60
N ARG A 115 15.55 -16.59 -8.71
CA ARG A 115 14.29 -17.19 -8.25
C ARG A 115 13.24 -17.17 -9.38
N HIS A 116 12.66 -18.32 -9.66
CA HIS A 116 11.44 -18.46 -10.45
C HIS A 116 10.22 -18.32 -9.55
N VAL A 117 9.17 -17.66 -10.04
CA VAL A 117 7.91 -17.45 -9.30
C VAL A 117 6.76 -17.85 -10.22
N GLU A 118 5.93 -18.79 -9.77
CA GLU A 118 4.79 -19.33 -10.53
C GLU A 118 3.58 -18.37 -10.61
N SER A 119 3.62 -17.23 -9.91
CA SER A 119 2.56 -16.22 -9.91
C SER A 119 3.16 -14.81 -9.74
N PHE A 120 2.66 -13.99 -8.82
CA PHE A 120 3.22 -12.67 -8.54
C PHE A 120 4.34 -12.74 -7.50
N TRP A 121 5.38 -11.91 -7.65
CA TRP A 121 6.52 -11.91 -6.72
C TRP A 121 6.10 -11.63 -5.28
N PHE A 122 5.15 -10.71 -5.05
CA PHE A 122 4.63 -10.43 -3.70
C PHE A 122 4.01 -11.64 -2.99
N ALA A 123 3.53 -12.65 -3.74
CA ALA A 123 2.95 -13.85 -3.16
C ALA A 123 4.00 -14.71 -2.42
N GLN A 124 5.29 -14.58 -2.74
CA GLN A 124 6.36 -15.24 -1.98
C GLN A 124 6.50 -14.65 -0.57
N CYS A 125 6.28 -13.33 -0.44
CA CYS A 125 6.25 -12.65 0.84
C CYS A 125 4.96 -12.94 1.63
N THR A 126 3.79 -12.93 0.99
CA THR A 126 2.51 -13.31 1.64
C THR A 126 2.51 -14.77 2.12
N ARG A 127 3.28 -15.66 1.48
CA ARG A 127 3.43 -17.07 1.86
C ARG A 127 4.59 -17.33 2.85
N ASN A 128 5.23 -16.29 3.39
CA ASN A 128 6.41 -16.38 4.26
C ASN A 128 7.58 -17.22 3.66
N VAL A 129 7.69 -17.26 2.33
CA VAL A 129 8.82 -17.90 1.62
C VAL A 129 10.00 -16.94 1.54
N VAL A 130 9.73 -15.65 1.37
CA VAL A 130 10.75 -14.60 1.43
C VAL A 130 10.84 -14.03 2.84
N ASN A 131 12.05 -13.94 3.38
CA ASN A 131 12.27 -13.22 4.64
C ASN A 131 12.12 -11.71 4.42
N THR A 132 11.04 -11.17 4.96
CA THR A 132 10.70 -9.74 4.86
C THR A 132 10.92 -8.97 6.16
N ASP A 133 11.08 -9.69 7.27
CA ASP A 133 11.22 -9.13 8.60
C ASP A 133 12.50 -8.32 8.75
N ALA A 134 13.62 -8.76 8.15
CA ALA A 134 14.90 -8.06 8.23
C ALA A 134 14.85 -6.64 7.65
N LEU A 135 14.32 -6.46 6.44
CA LEU A 135 14.23 -5.15 5.80
C LEU A 135 13.21 -4.25 6.52
N ALA A 136 12.07 -4.78 6.93
CA ALA A 136 11.08 -4.03 7.68
C ALA A 136 11.56 -3.61 9.09
N THR A 137 12.39 -4.42 9.75
CA THR A 137 13.02 -4.07 11.04
C THR A 137 14.02 -2.93 10.86
N ALA A 138 14.89 -3.01 9.85
CA ALA A 138 15.82 -1.94 9.52
C ALA A 138 15.10 -0.62 9.17
N LEU A 139 14.00 -0.70 8.40
CA LEU A 139 13.15 0.47 8.10
C LEU A 139 12.48 1.06 9.33
N ASN A 140 11.91 0.23 10.22
CA ASN A 140 11.30 0.69 11.47
C ASN A 140 12.33 1.41 12.35
N HIS A 141 13.56 0.88 12.44
CA HIS A 141 14.66 1.55 13.13
C HIS A 141 15.01 2.90 12.48
N LEU A 142 15.14 2.95 11.14
CA LEU A 142 15.47 4.17 10.40
C LEU A 142 14.41 5.29 10.49
N VAL A 143 13.12 4.97 10.69
CA VAL A 143 12.07 5.98 10.95
C VAL A 143 11.90 6.32 12.45
N GLY A 144 12.68 5.70 13.33
CA GLY A 144 12.59 5.86 14.78
C GLY A 144 11.28 5.29 15.37
N ALA A 145 10.80 4.18 14.83
CA ALA A 145 9.67 3.42 15.36
C ALA A 145 10.13 2.42 16.45
N PRO A 146 9.27 2.11 17.45
CA PRO A 146 9.63 1.23 18.55
C PRO A 146 9.85 -0.23 18.09
N PRO A 147 10.60 -1.07 18.83
CA PRO A 147 10.91 -2.45 18.43
C PRO A 147 9.69 -3.35 18.19
N ASN A 148 8.55 -3.05 18.82
CA ASN A 148 7.28 -3.74 18.67
C ASN A 148 6.38 -3.17 17.55
N ALA A 149 6.86 -2.18 16.79
CA ALA A 149 6.11 -1.62 15.66
C ALA A 149 5.83 -2.70 14.61
N ALA A 150 4.62 -2.64 14.03
CA ALA A 150 4.23 -3.54 12.95
C ALA A 150 5.25 -3.49 11.79
N LYS A 151 5.51 -4.65 11.19
CA LYS A 151 6.42 -4.81 10.06
C LYS A 151 5.59 -5.07 8.79
N PRO A 152 5.29 -4.04 7.96
CA PRO A 152 4.40 -4.23 6.83
C PRO A 152 5.21 -4.63 5.57
N MET A 153 5.10 -5.89 5.19
CA MET A 153 6.05 -6.58 4.29
C MET A 153 6.00 -6.14 2.81
N ASN A 154 4.88 -5.58 2.35
CA ASN A 154 4.56 -5.43 0.92
C ASN A 154 4.35 -3.96 0.47
N VAL A 155 4.86 -3.00 1.22
CA VAL A 155 4.44 -1.58 1.13
C VAL A 155 5.53 -0.53 1.19
N LEU A 156 6.80 -0.94 1.32
CA LEU A 156 7.97 -0.04 1.28
C LEU A 156 7.85 1.02 0.18
N LEU A 157 7.61 0.60 -1.06
CA LEU A 157 7.44 1.55 -2.17
C LEU A 157 6.11 2.29 -2.17
N ARG A 158 5.03 1.65 -1.69
CA ARG A 158 3.70 2.28 -1.60
C ARG A 158 3.70 3.46 -0.64
N SER A 159 4.58 3.46 0.37
CA SER A 159 4.73 4.57 1.33
C SER A 159 5.13 5.90 0.71
N GLY A 160 5.65 5.89 -0.51
CA GLY A 160 6.11 7.10 -1.19
C GLY A 160 7.44 7.65 -0.70
N LEU A 161 8.03 7.12 0.39
CA LEU A 161 9.38 7.45 0.87
C LEU A 161 10.43 7.44 -0.25
N PHE A 162 10.20 6.59 -1.24
CA PHE A 162 11.07 6.33 -2.39
C PHE A 162 10.41 6.62 -3.75
N PHE A 163 9.33 7.41 -3.81
CA PHE A 163 8.87 7.96 -5.09
C PHE A 163 9.88 8.98 -5.65
N ALA A 164 9.86 9.17 -6.96
CA ALA A 164 10.74 10.12 -7.65
C ALA A 164 10.61 11.56 -7.08
N PRO A 165 11.68 12.37 -7.10
CA PRO A 165 11.64 13.75 -6.59
C PRO A 165 10.56 14.62 -7.24
N SER A 166 10.28 14.43 -8.53
CA SER A 166 9.22 15.13 -9.28
C SER A 166 7.82 14.87 -8.68
N ILE A 167 7.50 13.61 -8.39
CA ILE A 167 6.23 13.18 -7.79
C ILE A 167 6.05 13.79 -6.40
N LYS A 168 7.12 13.82 -5.60
CA LYS A 168 7.13 14.44 -4.26
C LYS A 168 6.94 15.95 -4.31
N ALA A 169 7.66 16.62 -5.22
CA ALA A 169 7.56 18.07 -5.41
C ALA A 169 6.17 18.49 -5.90
N ALA A 170 5.62 17.82 -6.91
CA ALA A 170 4.27 18.08 -7.42
C ALA A 170 3.22 17.94 -6.32
N ALA A 171 3.25 16.84 -5.56
CA ALA A 171 2.33 16.64 -4.43
C ALA A 171 2.48 17.73 -3.34
N ALA A 172 3.71 18.12 -2.99
CA ALA A 172 3.95 19.17 -2.01
C ALA A 172 3.44 20.55 -2.46
N LEU A 173 3.65 20.91 -3.73
CA LEU A 173 3.14 22.15 -4.32
C LEU A 173 1.61 22.16 -4.36
N ILE A 174 0.98 21.06 -4.77
CA ILE A 174 -0.49 20.95 -4.80
C ILE A 174 -1.09 21.10 -3.39
N ARG A 175 -0.52 20.47 -2.35
CA ARG A 175 -0.98 20.66 -0.96
C ARG A 175 -0.89 22.12 -0.52
N ALA A 176 0.23 22.79 -0.81
CA ALA A 176 0.42 24.20 -0.49
C ALA A 176 -0.55 25.13 -1.26
N ARG A 177 -1.02 24.72 -2.45
CA ARG A 177 -1.93 25.49 -3.32
C ARG A 177 -3.41 25.26 -3.02
N ILE A 178 -3.78 24.08 -2.51
CA ILE A 178 -5.10 23.83 -1.91
C ILE A 178 -5.28 24.69 -0.66
N GLY A 179 -4.25 24.72 0.21
CA GLY A 179 -4.15 25.57 1.39
C GLY A 179 -5.09 25.18 2.55
N GLY A 180 -4.71 25.58 3.77
CA GLY A 180 -5.46 25.28 4.98
C GLY A 180 -5.63 23.77 5.21
N GLY A 181 -6.71 23.38 5.87
CA GLY A 181 -7.08 21.97 6.05
C GLY A 181 -7.95 21.45 4.90
N TYR A 182 -7.54 20.35 4.26
CA TYR A 182 -8.32 19.68 3.20
C TYR A 182 -8.50 18.18 3.45
N ALA A 183 -9.70 17.66 3.17
CA ALA A 183 -9.96 16.22 3.15
C ALA A 183 -9.59 15.63 1.78
N SER A 184 -9.34 14.32 1.70
CA SER A 184 -9.21 13.61 0.44
C SER A 184 -10.26 12.51 0.29
N ILE A 185 -10.70 12.26 -0.93
CA ILE A 185 -11.47 11.09 -1.29
C ILE A 185 -10.90 10.40 -2.52
N HIS A 186 -10.82 9.08 -2.48
CA HIS A 186 -10.49 8.23 -3.61
C HIS A 186 -11.75 7.48 -4.09
N VAL A 187 -12.18 7.72 -5.33
CA VAL A 187 -13.40 7.14 -5.93
C VAL A 187 -13.05 6.29 -7.17
N ARG A 188 -12.88 5.00 -6.95
CA ARG A 188 -12.51 4.01 -7.98
C ARG A 188 -13.73 3.21 -8.42
N ARG A 189 -14.30 3.58 -9.56
CA ARG A 189 -15.46 2.93 -10.17
C ARG A 189 -15.10 1.99 -11.32
N SER A 190 -14.22 2.40 -12.24
CA SER A 190 -14.03 1.75 -13.56
C SER A 190 -13.89 0.22 -13.55
N ASP A 191 -12.80 -0.34 -13.01
CA ASP A 191 -12.61 -1.80 -12.94
C ASP A 191 -13.47 -2.47 -11.85
N LYS A 192 -14.04 -1.69 -10.93
CA LYS A 192 -14.79 -2.17 -9.76
C LYS A 192 -16.30 -2.28 -9.97
N LEU A 193 -16.83 -1.63 -11.01
CA LEU A 193 -18.18 -1.82 -11.56
C LEU A 193 -18.23 -2.80 -12.75
N THR A 194 -17.07 -3.28 -13.21
CA THR A 194 -16.95 -4.28 -14.29
C THR A 194 -16.41 -5.63 -13.81
N ALA A 195 -15.69 -5.68 -12.68
CA ALA A 195 -15.32 -6.93 -11.99
C ALA A 195 -16.12 -7.10 -10.68
N CYS A 196 -17.36 -7.54 -10.82
CA CYS A 196 -18.33 -7.81 -9.74
C CYS A 196 -19.42 -8.77 -10.22
N THR A 197 -20.18 -9.37 -9.29
CA THR A 197 -21.49 -9.97 -9.62
C THR A 197 -22.49 -8.86 -9.95
N PRO A 198 -23.61 -9.11 -10.65
CA PRO A 198 -24.59 -8.06 -10.94
C PRO A 198 -25.13 -7.34 -9.69
N ALA A 199 -25.36 -8.07 -8.60
CA ALA A 199 -25.80 -7.51 -7.32
C ALA A 199 -24.70 -6.65 -6.64
N ASP A 200 -23.46 -7.13 -6.65
CA ASP A 200 -22.30 -6.34 -6.20
C ASP A 200 -22.14 -5.06 -7.04
N CYS A 201 -22.24 -5.16 -8.37
CA CYS A 201 -22.08 -4.02 -9.27
C CYS A 201 -23.17 -2.96 -9.00
N ALA A 202 -24.43 -3.37 -8.84
CA ALA A 202 -25.53 -2.46 -8.51
C ALA A 202 -25.30 -1.76 -7.15
N THR A 203 -24.88 -2.49 -6.12
CA THR A 203 -24.56 -1.94 -4.80
C THR A 203 -23.38 -0.96 -4.86
N ARG A 204 -22.31 -1.35 -5.57
CA ARG A 204 -21.10 -0.52 -5.74
C ARG A 204 -21.40 0.75 -6.53
N ASP A 205 -22.21 0.70 -7.58
CA ASP A 205 -22.63 1.89 -8.33
C ASP A 205 -23.47 2.81 -7.43
N ALA A 206 -24.54 2.28 -6.82
CA ALA A 206 -25.44 3.05 -5.97
C ALA A 206 -24.74 3.79 -4.81
N LEU A 207 -23.72 3.17 -4.18
CA LEU A 207 -22.94 3.77 -3.09
C LEU A 207 -21.83 4.73 -3.56
N THR A 208 -21.46 4.72 -4.84
CA THR A 208 -20.39 5.58 -5.39
C THR A 208 -20.90 6.65 -6.36
N ARG A 209 -22.21 6.74 -6.59
CA ARG A 209 -22.85 7.88 -7.27
C ARG A 209 -22.71 9.17 -6.45
N PRO A 210 -22.68 10.36 -7.09
CA PRO A 210 -22.36 11.63 -6.43
C PRO A 210 -23.24 11.94 -5.21
N GLU A 211 -24.53 11.59 -5.27
CA GLU A 211 -25.50 11.85 -4.21
C GLU A 211 -25.25 10.94 -2.99
N ALA A 212 -24.80 9.71 -3.23
CA ALA A 212 -24.40 8.78 -2.17
C ALA A 212 -23.06 9.17 -1.54
N VAL A 213 -22.10 9.59 -2.37
CA VAL A 213 -20.81 10.15 -1.90
C VAL A 213 -21.03 11.41 -1.07
N LEU A 214 -21.93 12.31 -1.48
CA LEU A 214 -22.33 13.50 -0.73
C LEU A 214 -22.97 13.13 0.62
N ARG A 215 -23.89 12.15 0.66
CA ARG A 215 -24.47 11.65 1.92
C ARG A 215 -23.40 11.05 2.83
N ALA A 216 -22.47 10.27 2.29
CA ALA A 216 -21.36 9.67 3.04
C ALA A 216 -20.43 10.73 3.64
N LEU A 217 -19.96 11.67 2.82
CA LEU A 217 -19.05 12.73 3.24
C LEU A 217 -19.68 13.61 4.33
N ARG A 218 -20.98 13.89 4.27
CA ARG A 218 -21.68 14.69 5.30
C ARG A 218 -21.76 14.02 6.69
N LEU A 219 -21.42 12.74 6.82
CA LEU A 219 -21.28 12.06 8.12
C LEU A 219 -19.90 12.30 8.77
N TRP A 220 -18.91 12.75 8.00
CA TRP A 220 -17.48 12.72 8.36
C TRP A 220 -16.76 14.06 8.17
N ILE A 221 -17.09 14.81 7.12
CA ILE A 221 -16.39 16.01 6.66
C ILE A 221 -17.35 17.21 6.72
N PRO A 222 -16.98 18.33 7.37
CA PRO A 222 -17.81 19.54 7.39
C PRO A 222 -18.08 20.09 5.99
N LEU A 223 -19.28 20.64 5.77
CA LEU A 223 -19.60 21.37 4.54
C LEU A 223 -18.65 22.57 4.33
N GLN A 224 -18.44 22.95 3.07
CA GLN A 224 -17.51 24.00 2.61
C GLN A 224 -16.01 23.71 2.86
N SER A 225 -15.66 22.53 3.39
CA SER A 225 -14.28 22.04 3.44
C SER A 225 -13.65 21.94 2.04
N HIS A 226 -12.33 22.04 1.98
CA HIS A 226 -11.55 21.66 0.81
C HIS A 226 -11.54 20.12 0.68
N LEU A 227 -11.78 19.60 -0.52
CA LEU A 227 -11.86 18.16 -0.80
C LEU A 227 -11.10 17.82 -2.08
N TYR A 228 -9.95 17.16 -1.95
CA TYR A 228 -9.21 16.62 -3.09
C TYR A 228 -9.82 15.29 -3.54
N VAL A 229 -10.09 15.14 -4.84
CA VAL A 229 -10.81 14.00 -5.42
C VAL A 229 -9.90 13.25 -6.41
N GLY A 230 -9.28 12.17 -5.95
CA GLY A 230 -8.66 11.19 -6.84
C GLY A 230 -9.72 10.21 -7.34
N SER A 231 -9.82 9.98 -8.65
CA SER A 231 -10.96 9.25 -9.21
C SER A 231 -10.72 8.65 -10.59
N THR A 232 -11.48 7.59 -10.90
CA THR A 232 -11.63 7.03 -12.25
C THR A 232 -12.83 7.61 -13.02
N GLU A 233 -13.53 8.59 -12.46
CA GLU A 233 -14.60 9.37 -13.11
C GLU A 233 -14.17 10.83 -13.34
N LYS A 234 -14.48 11.39 -14.52
CA LYS A 234 -14.13 12.77 -14.91
C LYS A 234 -14.70 13.81 -13.92
N PRO A 235 -14.08 15.00 -13.73
CA PRO A 235 -14.52 16.01 -12.74
C PRO A 235 -15.99 16.46 -12.84
N ALA A 236 -16.60 16.34 -14.03
CA ALA A 236 -18.02 16.62 -14.26
C ALA A 236 -18.97 15.65 -13.52
N PHE A 237 -18.56 14.40 -13.29
CA PHE A 237 -19.33 13.42 -12.49
C PHE A 237 -19.60 13.95 -11.08
N PHE A 238 -18.65 14.67 -10.50
CA PHE A 238 -18.75 15.21 -9.13
C PHE A 238 -19.46 16.58 -9.05
N ALA A 239 -20.11 17.05 -10.12
CA ALA A 239 -20.85 18.31 -10.11
C ALA A 239 -21.85 18.44 -8.92
N PRO A 240 -22.61 17.39 -8.51
CA PRO A 240 -23.50 17.47 -7.34
C PRO A 240 -22.80 17.71 -5.99
N LEU A 241 -21.47 17.54 -5.88
CA LEU A 241 -20.72 17.85 -4.66
C LEU A 241 -20.25 19.31 -4.62
N ARG A 242 -20.16 20.02 -5.76
CA ARG A 242 -19.59 21.38 -5.85
C ARG A 242 -20.32 22.44 -5.00
N PRO A 243 -21.66 22.40 -4.79
CA PRO A 243 -22.33 23.31 -3.85
C PRO A 243 -21.98 23.08 -2.37
N HIS A 244 -21.38 21.92 -2.05
CA HIS A 244 -21.21 21.41 -0.69
C HIS A 244 -19.75 21.33 -0.23
N PHE A 245 -18.81 21.21 -1.16
CA PHE A 245 -17.37 21.12 -0.90
C PHE A 245 -16.57 21.87 -1.98
N LYS A 246 -15.45 22.48 -1.60
CA LYS A 246 -14.49 23.05 -2.55
C LYS A 246 -13.68 21.90 -3.16
N LEU A 247 -14.11 21.40 -4.32
CA LEU A 247 -13.48 20.27 -4.98
C LEU A 247 -12.17 20.67 -5.66
N HIS A 248 -11.16 19.81 -5.52
CA HIS A 248 -9.85 19.91 -6.20
C HIS A 248 -9.52 18.58 -6.89
N PHE A 249 -8.96 18.64 -8.09
CA PHE A 249 -8.52 17.53 -8.93
C PHE A 249 -7.09 17.80 -9.43
N SER A 250 -6.39 16.79 -9.99
CA SER A 250 -5.08 17.03 -10.63
C SER A 250 -5.12 18.08 -11.72
N ASP A 251 -6.26 18.12 -12.41
CA ASP A 251 -6.49 18.91 -13.62
C ASP A 251 -6.60 20.42 -13.30
N ASP A 252 -6.80 20.77 -12.02
CA ASP A 252 -6.80 22.15 -11.50
C ASP A 252 -5.37 22.70 -11.25
N PHE A 253 -4.32 21.85 -11.33
CA PHE A 253 -2.92 22.19 -11.03
C PHE A 253 -1.94 21.87 -12.20
N PRO A 254 -2.16 22.42 -13.41
CA PRO A 254 -1.39 22.03 -14.61
C PRO A 254 0.10 22.40 -14.54
N ALA A 255 0.48 23.46 -13.79
CA ALA A 255 1.88 23.87 -13.65
C ALA A 255 2.64 22.94 -12.69
N GLU A 256 1.99 22.58 -11.57
CA GLU A 256 2.51 21.70 -10.54
C GLU A 256 2.60 20.24 -11.03
N THR A 257 1.71 19.82 -11.95
CA THR A 257 1.69 18.50 -12.58
C THR A 257 2.53 18.38 -13.86
N ALA A 258 3.20 19.44 -14.33
CA ALA A 258 3.89 19.46 -15.63
C ALA A 258 4.95 18.34 -15.82
N ASN A 259 5.58 17.87 -14.73
CA ASN A 259 6.55 16.78 -14.72
C ASN A 259 5.96 15.38 -14.44
N ILE A 260 4.62 15.25 -14.45
CA ILE A 260 3.90 14.00 -14.19
C ILE A 260 3.50 13.37 -15.54
N THR A 261 4.50 12.77 -16.19
CA THR A 261 4.45 12.25 -17.58
C THR A 261 3.40 11.16 -17.84
N ASN A 262 2.93 10.47 -16.80
CA ASN A 262 2.20 9.21 -16.95
C ASN A 262 1.26 8.90 -15.78
N ASN A 263 0.24 8.08 -16.02
CA ASN A 263 -0.80 7.77 -15.05
C ASN A 263 -0.33 6.95 -13.81
N TYR A 264 0.84 6.31 -13.87
CA TYR A 264 1.46 5.70 -12.68
C TYR A 264 2.12 6.75 -11.78
N ALA A 265 2.80 7.74 -12.35
CA ALA A 265 3.33 8.90 -11.63
C ALA A 265 2.19 9.73 -11.02
N LEU A 266 1.08 9.91 -11.76
CA LEU A 266 -0.12 10.58 -11.29
C LEU A 266 -0.75 9.88 -10.08
N TYR A 267 -0.96 8.57 -10.16
CA TYR A 267 -1.48 7.80 -9.02
C TYR A 267 -0.56 7.86 -7.80
N ALA A 268 0.77 7.86 -8.00
CA ALA A 268 1.75 8.03 -6.94
C ALA A 268 1.66 9.44 -6.31
N MET A 269 1.50 10.49 -7.12
CA MET A 269 1.30 11.87 -6.66
C MET A 269 0.00 12.03 -5.87
N GLU A 270 -1.12 11.52 -6.38
CA GLU A 270 -2.40 11.55 -5.65
C GLU A 270 -2.32 10.79 -4.32
N THR A 271 -1.58 9.66 -4.30
CA THR A 271 -1.30 8.91 -3.07
C THR A 271 -0.56 9.77 -2.03
N LEU A 272 0.40 10.62 -2.44
CA LEU A 272 1.08 11.58 -1.55
C LEU A 272 0.19 12.77 -1.13
N ILE A 273 -0.86 13.08 -1.89
CA ILE A 273 -1.89 14.06 -1.51
C ILE A 273 -2.87 13.42 -0.51
N PHE A 274 -3.17 12.13 -0.61
CA PHE A 274 -3.99 11.42 0.38
C PHE A 274 -3.22 11.17 1.70
N PHE A 275 -1.92 10.89 1.65
CA PHE A 275 -1.06 10.79 2.84
C PHE A 275 -0.84 12.10 3.56
N GLY A 276 -1.23 13.21 2.94
CA GLY A 276 -1.08 14.55 3.45
C GLY A 276 -2.40 15.31 3.54
N SER A 277 -3.56 14.67 3.78
CA SER A 277 -4.88 15.31 3.96
C SER A 277 -5.40 15.21 5.39
N VAL A 278 -6.35 16.05 5.84
CA VAL A 278 -6.89 16.00 7.24
C VAL A 278 -7.60 14.69 7.57
N ALA A 279 -8.25 14.13 6.57
CA ALA A 279 -9.13 12.97 6.62
C ALA A 279 -9.16 12.36 5.21
N SER A 280 -8.97 11.05 5.09
CA SER A 280 -9.02 10.37 3.79
C SER A 280 -10.13 9.32 3.75
N VAL A 281 -10.96 9.39 2.71
CA VAL A 281 -12.07 8.48 2.45
C VAL A 281 -11.74 7.59 1.26
N GLU A 282 -11.78 6.27 1.47
CA GLU A 282 -11.54 5.29 0.42
C GLU A 282 -12.83 4.84 -0.27
N THR A 283 -12.74 4.31 -1.49
CA THR A 283 -13.95 3.75 -2.14
C THR A 283 -14.38 2.44 -1.48
N PHE A 284 -13.43 1.65 -1.00
CA PHE A 284 -13.66 0.31 -0.44
C PHE A 284 -12.88 0.11 0.85
N GLY A 285 -13.49 -0.56 1.84
CA GLY A 285 -12.80 -1.02 3.05
C GLY A 285 -11.56 -1.89 2.77
N TYR A 286 -11.49 -2.53 1.60
CA TYR A 286 -10.29 -3.20 1.07
C TYR A 286 -9.03 -2.31 1.10
N ALA A 287 -9.18 -1.03 0.77
CA ALA A 287 -8.09 -0.04 0.72
C ALA A 287 -7.78 0.54 2.11
N THR A 288 -8.70 0.42 3.09
CA THR A 288 -8.38 0.49 4.53
C THR A 288 -7.61 -0.75 5.03
N SER A 289 -6.80 -1.34 4.14
CA SER A 289 -5.57 -2.06 4.47
C SER A 289 -4.33 -1.39 3.87
N TRP A 290 -4.39 -1.14 2.57
CA TRP A 290 -3.32 -0.59 1.75
C TRP A 290 -2.85 0.80 2.21
N PHE A 291 -3.79 1.69 2.52
CA PHE A 291 -3.52 3.07 2.93
C PHE A 291 -2.60 3.06 4.16
N ALA A 292 -2.91 2.25 5.18
CA ALA A 292 -2.12 2.05 6.40
C ALA A 292 -0.65 1.80 6.19
N ASP A 293 -0.44 0.74 5.41
CA ASP A 293 0.79 0.01 5.41
C ASP A 293 1.73 0.83 4.54
N ALA A 294 1.22 1.48 3.49
CA ALA A 294 1.91 2.57 2.85
C ALA A 294 2.21 3.72 3.83
N CYS A 295 1.22 4.23 4.56
CA CYS A 295 1.44 5.27 5.56
C CYS A 295 2.36 4.82 6.76
N PHE A 296 2.99 3.64 6.79
CA PHE A 296 3.73 3.12 7.96
C PHE A 296 4.78 4.05 8.62
N PRO A 297 5.47 4.98 7.93
CA PRO A 297 6.54 5.78 8.53
C PRO A 297 6.10 6.67 9.69
N ALA A 298 4.80 6.83 9.92
CA ALA A 298 4.26 7.48 11.12
C ALA A 298 3.24 6.63 11.90
N ALA A 299 3.06 5.36 11.55
CA ALA A 299 2.02 4.49 12.11
C ALA A 299 2.31 4.04 13.55
N GLY A 300 3.59 3.82 13.86
CA GLY A 300 4.07 3.36 15.17
C GLY A 300 4.66 4.46 16.07
N LEU A 301 4.57 5.74 15.68
CA LEU A 301 5.36 6.82 16.32
C LEU A 301 4.66 7.52 17.50
N LYS A 302 3.39 7.21 17.78
CA LYS A 302 2.63 7.86 18.86
C LYS A 302 3.23 7.53 20.24
N GLY A 303 3.58 8.55 21.00
CA GLY A 303 4.12 8.44 22.36
C GLY A 303 5.65 8.27 22.45
N SER A 304 6.34 8.01 21.33
CA SER A 304 7.81 7.96 21.33
C SER A 304 8.40 9.37 21.42
N LYS A 305 8.68 9.82 22.65
CA LYS A 305 9.62 10.94 22.90
C LYS A 305 10.93 10.61 22.19
N SER A 306 11.53 11.58 21.51
CA SER A 306 12.75 11.40 20.72
C SER A 306 13.87 10.76 21.52
N GLN A 307 14.08 9.45 21.37
CA GLN A 307 15.28 8.81 21.91
C GLN A 307 16.50 9.30 21.12
N PRO A 308 17.65 9.49 21.78
CA PRO A 308 18.92 9.73 21.09
C PRO A 308 19.18 8.63 20.04
N SER A 309 19.82 8.99 18.94
CA SER A 309 20.15 8.06 17.85
C SER A 309 20.88 6.83 18.39
N ALA A 310 20.46 5.64 17.96
CA ALA A 310 21.17 4.40 18.26
C ALA A 310 22.64 4.44 17.81
N SER A 311 23.46 3.60 18.43
CA SER A 311 24.91 3.58 18.22
C SER A 311 25.34 3.46 16.74
N LEU A 312 26.54 3.95 16.42
CA LEU A 312 27.07 4.06 15.04
C LEU A 312 27.18 2.73 14.26
N ALA A 313 26.94 1.57 14.88
CA ALA A 313 27.22 0.24 14.33
C ALA A 313 26.34 -0.15 13.11
N GLU A 314 25.05 0.25 13.07
CA GLU A 314 24.11 -0.19 12.02
C GLU A 314 23.92 0.82 10.86
N ARG A 315 25.01 1.48 10.43
CA ARG A 315 24.97 2.56 9.41
C ARG A 315 24.63 2.15 7.96
N ARG A 316 24.13 0.93 7.69
CA ARG A 316 23.64 0.56 6.34
C ARG A 316 22.27 1.20 6.10
N GLY A 317 22.17 2.07 5.09
CA GLY A 317 20.93 2.76 4.74
C GLY A 317 20.59 4.00 5.57
N ALA A 318 21.52 4.49 6.41
CA ALA A 318 21.29 5.65 7.28
C ALA A 318 20.91 6.96 6.53
N SER A 319 21.27 7.09 5.24
CA SER A 319 20.87 8.22 4.39
C SER A 319 19.59 7.96 3.57
N ALA A 320 19.15 6.70 3.47
CA ALA A 320 18.02 6.28 2.65
C ALA A 320 16.67 6.77 3.22
N VAL A 321 16.64 7.07 4.52
CA VAL A 321 15.51 7.61 5.26
C VAL A 321 16.00 8.84 6.03
N ASP A 322 15.24 9.92 5.95
CA ASP A 322 15.51 11.22 6.56
C ASP A 322 14.19 11.71 7.18
N VAL A 323 14.11 11.65 8.51
CA VAL A 323 12.94 12.09 9.30
C VAL A 323 13.12 13.56 9.63
N GLN A 324 12.45 14.40 8.86
CA GLN A 324 12.70 15.83 8.77
C GLN A 324 11.91 16.63 9.82
N CYS A 325 10.71 16.19 10.19
CA CYS A 325 9.88 16.84 11.21
C CYS A 325 8.94 15.82 11.90
N ARG A 326 8.53 16.11 13.14
CA ARG A 326 7.51 15.34 13.88
C ARG A 326 6.83 16.19 14.96
N ASP A 327 5.51 16.35 14.89
CA ASP A 327 4.70 17.11 15.85
C ASP A 327 3.23 16.60 15.89
N GLY A 328 2.30 17.41 16.41
CA GLY A 328 0.86 17.13 16.35
C GLY A 328 0.21 17.47 15.00
N GLY A 329 0.91 18.23 14.16
CA GLY A 329 0.65 18.41 12.74
C GLY A 329 0.91 17.11 12.00
N GLY A 330 2.08 16.47 12.23
CA GLY A 330 2.35 15.02 12.36
C GLY A 330 3.79 14.57 12.09
N THR A 331 4.18 14.22 10.85
CA THR A 331 5.52 13.68 10.52
C THR A 331 5.91 13.88 9.05
N LEU A 332 7.09 14.42 8.78
CA LEU A 332 7.67 14.59 7.45
C LEU A 332 8.89 13.65 7.29
N VAL A 333 8.91 12.80 6.25
CA VAL A 333 10.01 11.85 6.00
C VAL A 333 10.34 11.76 4.51
N ASN A 334 11.61 11.91 4.11
CA ASN A 334 12.07 11.90 2.71
C ASN A 334 11.30 12.90 1.79
N GLY A 335 10.80 14.01 2.33
CA GLY A 335 9.94 14.98 1.63
C GLY A 335 8.47 14.55 1.49
N VAL A 336 8.07 13.38 2.02
CA VAL A 336 6.67 12.96 2.11
C VAL A 336 6.10 13.35 3.45
N LEU A 337 4.99 14.09 3.40
CA LEU A 337 4.26 14.52 4.59
C LEU A 337 3.20 13.48 4.95
N TYR A 338 3.17 13.13 6.23
CA TYR A 338 2.13 12.35 6.88
C TYR A 338 1.76 13.06 8.23
N GLY A 339 0.68 13.87 8.33
CA GLY A 339 0.28 14.62 9.57
C GLY A 339 -0.80 14.12 10.66
N ARG A 340 -2.14 14.06 10.38
CA ARG A 340 -3.30 13.57 11.20
C ARG A 340 -4.46 12.68 10.58
N ALA A 341 -4.60 12.40 9.26
CA ALA A 341 -5.54 11.39 8.64
C ALA A 341 -5.29 9.94 9.12
N CYS A 342 -5.29 8.91 8.25
CA CYS A 342 -4.75 7.53 8.41
C CYS A 342 -4.52 7.05 9.93
N THR A 343 -3.60 7.57 10.78
CA THR A 343 -3.33 7.08 12.18
C THR A 343 -4.56 7.05 13.06
N ASN A 344 -5.37 8.09 12.98
CA ASN A 344 -6.68 8.15 13.62
C ASN A 344 -7.78 8.47 12.62
N ASN A 345 -7.44 8.80 11.38
CA ASN A 345 -8.31 9.16 10.26
C ASN A 345 -9.60 9.82 10.75
N PRO A 346 -9.47 11.02 11.36
CA PRO A 346 -10.56 11.65 12.07
C PRO A 346 -11.66 12.07 11.07
N PRO A 347 -12.92 12.09 11.50
CA PRO A 347 -13.41 11.79 12.85
C PRO A 347 -13.59 10.29 13.14
N CYS A 348 -13.78 9.45 12.12
CA CYS A 348 -14.38 8.12 12.30
C CYS A 348 -13.39 6.97 12.58
N GLY A 349 -12.10 7.25 12.74
CA GLY A 349 -11.10 6.19 12.78
C GLY A 349 -10.71 5.72 11.37
N ARG A 350 -9.79 4.76 11.33
CA ARG A 350 -9.17 4.15 10.13
C ARG A 350 -10.13 3.42 9.16
N LYS A 351 -11.45 3.67 9.26
CA LYS A 351 -12.54 2.89 8.65
C LYS A 351 -13.43 3.67 7.67
N MET A 352 -13.11 4.92 7.35
CA MET A 352 -13.90 5.73 6.41
C MET A 352 -13.76 5.20 4.97
N ALA A 353 -14.77 4.45 4.52
CA ALA A 353 -14.89 3.99 3.14
C ALA A 353 -16.34 3.94 2.66
N LEU A 354 -16.58 4.16 1.36
CA LEU A 354 -17.93 4.22 0.77
C LEU A 354 -18.63 2.85 0.68
N VAL A 355 -17.85 1.77 0.52
CA VAL A 355 -18.33 0.39 0.36
C VAL A 355 -17.66 -0.54 1.37
N PRO A 356 -18.41 -1.25 2.23
CA PRO A 356 -19.87 -1.14 2.44
C PRO A 356 -20.29 0.24 2.96
N SER A 357 -21.60 0.51 2.98
CA SER A 357 -22.19 1.81 3.34
C SER A 357 -21.56 2.45 4.60
N PRO A 358 -21.39 3.78 4.62
CA PRO A 358 -20.79 4.49 5.74
C PRO A 358 -21.64 4.34 7.02
N ILE A 359 -20.97 4.10 8.15
CA ILE A 359 -21.57 4.15 9.48
C ILE A 359 -21.23 5.53 10.09
N SER A 360 -22.17 6.11 10.85
CA SER A 360 -21.98 7.37 11.57
C SER A 360 -20.91 7.25 12.67
N CYS A 361 -20.18 8.34 12.93
CA CYS A 361 -19.16 8.34 13.99
C CYS A 361 -19.84 8.48 15.36
N GLY A 362 -19.70 7.45 16.21
CA GLY A 362 -20.32 7.41 17.55
C GLY A 362 -19.73 8.35 18.60
N ARG A 363 -19.06 9.45 18.21
CA ARG A 363 -18.57 10.52 19.09
C ARG A 363 -18.60 11.86 18.34
N LEU A 364 -18.81 12.95 19.09
CA LEU A 364 -18.78 14.32 18.59
C LEU A 364 -17.46 14.63 17.86
N LEU A 365 -17.56 15.43 16.80
CA LEU A 365 -16.40 15.99 16.09
C LEU A 365 -15.60 16.87 17.08
N PRO A 366 -14.30 16.62 17.31
CA PRO A 366 -13.49 17.54 18.10
C PRO A 366 -13.37 18.89 17.40
N ASP A 367 -13.54 20.00 18.13
CA ASP A 367 -13.45 21.36 17.57
C ASP A 367 -12.12 21.67 16.86
N ALA A 368 -11.06 20.93 17.20
CA ALA A 368 -9.76 20.96 16.52
C ALA A 368 -9.77 20.40 15.07
N LEU A 369 -10.91 19.92 14.58
CA LEU A 369 -11.21 19.64 13.17
C LEU A 369 -12.07 20.73 12.50
N LEU A 370 -12.70 21.60 13.30
CA LEU A 370 -13.65 22.63 12.85
C LEU A 370 -13.02 24.03 12.78
N ARG A 371 -11.88 24.25 13.44
CA ARG A 371 -11.11 25.50 13.37
C ARG A 371 -10.41 25.66 12.03
N ASN A 372 -11.15 26.19 11.06
CA ASN A 372 -10.56 26.98 9.98
C ASN A 372 -9.88 28.21 10.60
N GLU A 373 -8.55 28.29 10.52
CA GLU A 373 -7.83 29.51 10.86
C GLU A 373 -8.12 30.58 9.80
N ARG A 374 -8.84 31.64 10.20
CA ARG A 374 -9.05 32.83 9.36
C ARG A 374 -7.82 33.73 9.47
N PRO A 375 -7.26 34.22 8.36
CA PRO A 375 -6.30 35.32 8.40
C PRO A 375 -7.05 36.65 8.47
N ASP A 376 -7.29 37.17 9.68
CA ASP A 376 -7.69 38.56 9.86
C ASP A 376 -6.48 39.49 9.72
N ALA A 377 -6.69 40.70 9.18
CA ALA A 377 -5.65 41.66 8.84
C ALA A 377 -6.12 43.10 9.08
N PRO A 378 -5.22 44.11 9.15
CA PRO A 378 -3.80 44.07 9.53
C PRO A 378 -3.48 45.02 10.71
N SER A 379 -2.29 44.91 11.32
CA SER A 379 -1.70 46.03 12.06
C SER A 379 -0.18 46.10 11.85
N LEU A 380 0.39 47.31 11.86
CA LEU A 380 1.81 47.53 11.59
C LEU A 380 2.59 47.69 12.90
N ARG A 381 3.74 47.01 13.02
CA ARG A 381 5.08 47.67 13.03
C ARG A 381 6.26 46.69 13.15
N SER A 382 7.40 47.19 12.69
CA SER A 382 8.81 46.79 12.90
C SER A 382 9.17 46.04 14.20
N ARG A 383 10.24 45.25 14.30
CA ARG A 383 11.55 45.29 13.56
C ARG A 383 12.35 43.98 13.75
N LYS A 384 13.25 43.66 12.78
CA LYS A 384 14.53 42.89 12.86
C LYS A 384 14.64 41.69 13.86
N ARG A 385 14.87 40.46 13.36
CA ARG A 385 16.19 39.76 13.28
C ARG A 385 16.82 39.41 14.66
N GLN A 386 17.38 38.24 14.92
CA GLN A 386 17.60 37.03 14.09
C GLN A 386 18.11 35.89 14.99
N ASP A 387 17.55 34.68 14.93
CA ASP A 387 18.26 33.43 15.27
C ASP A 387 17.53 32.17 14.79
N SER A 388 18.24 31.06 14.63
CA SER A 388 17.77 29.90 13.85
C SER A 388 17.31 28.70 14.70
N HIS A 389 16.00 28.63 14.97
CA HIS A 389 15.33 27.39 15.39
C HIS A 389 14.24 26.99 14.39
N ILE A 390 14.45 25.88 13.69
CA ILE A 390 13.46 25.30 12.76
C ILE A 390 12.47 24.48 13.58
N SER A 391 11.30 25.07 13.89
CA SER A 391 10.16 24.34 14.46
C SER A 391 9.36 23.64 13.37
N CYS A 392 8.82 22.46 13.66
CA CYS A 392 7.91 21.75 12.76
C CYS A 392 6.66 22.60 12.41
N SER A 393 6.26 23.49 13.33
CA SER A 393 5.07 24.34 13.22
C SER A 393 5.15 25.48 12.22
N SER A 394 6.26 25.67 11.47
CA SER A 394 6.35 26.68 10.41
C SER A 394 6.00 26.16 9.02
N MET A 395 5.47 24.93 8.89
CA MET A 395 5.03 24.32 7.62
C MET A 395 3.73 23.51 7.76
N GLN A 396 2.62 24.16 8.13
CA GLN A 396 1.29 23.65 7.72
C GLN A 396 1.19 23.72 6.17
N ALA A 397 0.64 22.72 5.47
CA ALA A 397 -0.49 21.88 5.89
C ALA A 397 -0.37 20.33 5.67
N ASP A 398 -1.05 19.61 6.57
CA ASP A 398 -1.80 18.32 6.42
C ASP A 398 -1.14 16.90 6.52
N MET A 399 -1.93 15.78 6.36
CA MET A 399 -2.24 14.82 7.46
C MET A 399 -2.17 13.19 7.26
N VAL A 400 -1.87 12.28 8.28
CA VAL A 400 -0.98 11.00 8.46
C VAL A 400 -1.52 9.54 8.66
N ALA A 401 -0.70 8.46 8.53
CA ALA A 401 -0.50 7.05 9.10
C ALA A 401 -1.38 5.89 9.82
N HIS A 402 -2.39 5.18 9.24
CA HIS A 402 -2.82 3.74 9.50
C HIS A 402 -4.17 3.24 8.85
N ALA A 403 -4.42 1.91 8.91
CA ALA A 403 -5.56 0.99 8.55
C ALA A 403 -5.13 -0.52 8.72
N ARG A 404 -5.94 -1.57 8.38
CA ARG A 404 -5.61 -3.01 8.04
C ARG A 404 -6.82 -3.98 7.99
N LEU A 405 -7.14 -4.59 6.82
CA LEU A 405 -7.35 -6.04 6.53
C LEU A 405 -7.93 -6.33 5.11
N HIS A 406 -7.56 -7.45 4.46
CA HIS A 406 -8.05 -7.88 3.12
C HIS A 406 -7.55 -9.30 2.73
N ASP A 407 -8.38 -10.37 2.72
CA ASP A 407 -7.98 -11.70 2.17
C ASP A 407 -9.14 -12.71 1.94
N GLN A 408 -9.75 -12.80 0.73
CA GLN A 408 -10.66 -13.93 0.37
C GLN A 408 -11.04 -14.12 -1.13
N GLU A 409 -10.79 -13.16 -2.05
CA GLU A 409 -11.26 -13.22 -3.47
C GLU A 409 -10.49 -14.19 -4.41
N ALA A 410 -10.04 -15.36 -3.92
CA ALA A 410 -9.09 -16.21 -4.67
C ALA A 410 -9.71 -17.16 -5.73
N SER A 411 -10.91 -17.71 -5.50
CA SER A 411 -11.37 -18.93 -6.20
C SER A 411 -12.10 -18.71 -7.54
N ALA A 412 -12.61 -17.51 -7.82
CA ALA A 412 -13.62 -17.29 -8.88
C ALA A 412 -13.07 -17.07 -10.32
N ARG A 413 -11.94 -17.69 -10.70
CA ARG A 413 -11.20 -17.35 -11.94
C ARG A 413 -10.98 -18.48 -12.96
N ILE A 414 -11.69 -19.59 -12.86
CA ILE A 414 -11.64 -20.69 -13.85
C ILE A 414 -13.01 -20.84 -14.54
N GLY A 415 -13.32 -19.87 -15.40
CA GLY A 415 -14.54 -19.83 -16.21
C GLY A 415 -14.43 -18.76 -17.30
N HIS A 416 -15.12 -18.96 -18.42
CA HIS A 416 -15.18 -18.06 -19.58
C HIS A 416 -13.83 -17.65 -20.20
N LYS A 417 -13.40 -18.43 -21.20
CA LYS A 417 -12.54 -17.95 -22.28
C LYS A 417 -13.15 -18.41 -23.60
N GLU A 418 -13.82 -17.49 -24.31
CA GLU A 418 -14.41 -17.80 -25.61
C GLU A 418 -13.31 -18.06 -26.65
N ILE A 419 -13.55 -19.04 -27.53
CA ILE A 419 -12.61 -19.42 -28.59
C ILE A 419 -13.14 -18.87 -29.91
N ASN A 420 -12.57 -17.75 -30.36
CA ASN A 420 -12.94 -17.09 -31.61
C ASN A 420 -12.44 -17.91 -32.83
N MET A 421 -13.30 -18.77 -33.39
CA MET A 421 -12.95 -19.71 -34.45
C MET A 421 -13.23 -19.15 -35.86
N LYS A 422 -12.27 -18.45 -36.46
CA LYS A 422 -12.33 -17.99 -37.86
C LYS A 422 -11.85 -18.99 -38.93
N ASN A 423 -11.59 -20.25 -38.58
CA ASN A 423 -11.23 -21.31 -39.54
C ASN A 423 -12.16 -22.53 -39.42
N PRO A 424 -12.67 -23.09 -40.54
CA PRO A 424 -13.55 -24.26 -40.52
C PRO A 424 -12.77 -25.56 -40.20
N MET A 425 -12.66 -25.90 -38.92
CA MET A 425 -12.12 -27.20 -38.52
C MET A 425 -13.09 -28.34 -38.86
N GLY A 426 -12.63 -29.30 -39.66
CA GLY A 426 -13.36 -30.52 -39.99
C GLY A 426 -13.77 -31.34 -38.74
N PRO A 427 -14.86 -32.14 -38.84
CA PRO A 427 -15.58 -32.67 -37.68
C PRO A 427 -14.74 -33.51 -36.71
N GLY A 428 -13.79 -34.30 -37.23
CA GLY A 428 -12.89 -35.11 -36.40
C GLY A 428 -12.00 -34.29 -35.44
N LYS A 429 -11.58 -33.08 -35.83
CA LYS A 429 -10.81 -32.17 -34.95
C LYS A 429 -11.68 -31.57 -33.85
N LYS A 430 -12.93 -31.18 -34.17
CA LYS A 430 -13.89 -30.69 -33.17
C LYS A 430 -14.18 -31.75 -32.10
N ARG A 431 -14.42 -33.01 -32.49
CA ARG A 431 -14.69 -34.11 -31.53
C ARG A 431 -13.51 -34.36 -30.57
N LYS A 432 -12.26 -34.35 -31.06
CA LYS A 432 -11.06 -34.49 -30.20
C LYS A 432 -10.90 -33.31 -29.24
N GLN A 433 -11.15 -32.07 -29.69
CA GLN A 433 -11.05 -30.88 -28.83
C GLN A 433 -12.15 -30.85 -27.75
N LEU A 434 -13.37 -31.31 -28.05
CA LEU A 434 -14.46 -31.41 -27.08
C LEU A 434 -14.13 -32.43 -25.97
N LEU A 435 -13.66 -33.63 -26.33
CA LEU A 435 -13.24 -34.65 -25.37
C LEU A 435 -12.12 -34.15 -24.44
N ALA A 436 -11.08 -33.51 -25.02
CA ALA A 436 -9.98 -32.92 -24.26
C ALA A 436 -10.39 -31.70 -23.40
N THR A 437 -11.59 -31.15 -23.59
CA THR A 437 -12.18 -30.09 -22.76
C THR A 437 -13.00 -30.69 -21.62
N LEU A 438 -13.82 -31.70 -21.91
CA LEU A 438 -14.58 -32.46 -20.89
C LEU A 438 -13.65 -33.10 -19.84
N GLN A 439 -12.57 -33.75 -20.28
CA GLN A 439 -11.60 -34.38 -19.38
C GLN A 439 -10.90 -33.38 -18.45
N LYS A 440 -10.73 -32.12 -18.90
CA LYS A 440 -10.19 -31.03 -18.06
C LYS A 440 -11.19 -30.46 -17.08
N LEU A 441 -12.48 -30.41 -17.45
CA LEU A 441 -13.56 -30.02 -16.54
C LEU A 441 -13.72 -31.04 -15.41
N GLN A 442 -13.68 -32.34 -15.74
CA GLN A 442 -13.75 -33.42 -14.76
C GLN A 442 -12.59 -33.35 -13.74
N GLN A 443 -11.34 -33.20 -14.21
CA GLN A 443 -10.18 -33.03 -13.31
C GLN A 443 -10.35 -31.80 -12.40
N ALA A 444 -10.86 -30.68 -12.92
CA ALA A 444 -11.08 -29.47 -12.14
C ALA A 444 -12.18 -29.63 -11.07
N GLN A 445 -13.15 -30.52 -11.27
CA GLN A 445 -14.16 -30.87 -10.27
C GLN A 445 -13.58 -31.74 -9.15
N GLU A 446 -12.72 -32.70 -9.48
CA GLU A 446 -11.98 -33.53 -8.52
C GLU A 446 -11.02 -32.67 -7.67
N ASP A 447 -10.27 -31.76 -8.29
CA ASP A 447 -9.38 -30.81 -7.62
C ASP A 447 -10.16 -29.91 -6.65
N HIS A 448 -11.33 -29.41 -7.07
CA HIS A 448 -12.21 -28.57 -6.23
C HIS A 448 -12.77 -29.35 -5.02
N ALA A 449 -13.18 -30.60 -5.20
CA ALA A 449 -13.64 -31.45 -4.10
C ALA A 449 -12.54 -31.69 -3.05
N ASN A 450 -11.31 -31.95 -3.50
CA ASN A 450 -10.14 -32.13 -2.62
C ASN A 450 -9.80 -30.84 -1.85
N ILE A 451 -9.83 -29.68 -2.51
CA ILE A 451 -9.64 -28.38 -1.85
C ILE A 451 -10.73 -28.13 -0.79
N SER A 452 -11.99 -28.43 -1.08
CA SER A 452 -13.11 -28.28 -0.13
C SER A 452 -12.91 -29.14 1.12
N ALA A 453 -12.50 -30.40 0.96
CA ALA A 453 -12.17 -31.29 2.08
C ALA A 453 -11.00 -30.77 2.94
N GLN A 454 -9.97 -30.20 2.31
CA GLN A 454 -8.85 -29.58 3.03
C GLN A 454 -9.26 -28.34 3.82
N MET A 455 -10.21 -27.54 3.31
CA MET A 455 -10.76 -26.39 4.05
C MET A 455 -11.56 -26.84 5.28
N ALA A 456 -12.44 -27.84 5.15
CA ALA A 456 -13.19 -28.40 6.28
C ALA A 456 -12.28 -28.97 7.39
N ALA A 457 -11.16 -29.61 7.01
CA ALA A 457 -10.14 -30.08 7.96
C ALA A 457 -9.41 -28.92 8.68
N LEU A 458 -9.16 -27.80 7.99
CA LEU A 458 -8.54 -26.61 8.59
C LEU A 458 -9.48 -25.89 9.56
N ASP A 459 -10.77 -25.79 9.25
CA ASP A 459 -11.75 -25.16 10.14
C ASP A 459 -12.04 -26.03 11.39
N THR A 460 -12.12 -27.35 11.23
CA THR A 460 -12.11 -28.29 12.39
C THR A 460 -10.91 -28.05 13.30
N LYS A 461 -9.71 -27.86 12.72
CA LYS A 461 -8.49 -27.59 13.49
C LYS A 461 -8.49 -26.20 14.15
N ARG A 462 -9.15 -25.20 13.56
CA ARG A 462 -9.35 -23.88 14.18
C ARG A 462 -10.28 -23.97 15.39
N GLU A 463 -11.36 -24.75 15.32
CA GLU A 463 -12.22 -24.98 16.49
C GLU A 463 -11.47 -25.66 17.64
N MET A 464 -10.65 -26.67 17.35
CA MET A 464 -9.82 -27.32 18.37
C MET A 464 -8.86 -26.34 19.07
N LEU A 465 -8.22 -25.45 18.29
CA LEU A 465 -7.35 -24.40 18.83
C LEU A 465 -8.12 -23.37 19.66
N ALA A 466 -9.31 -22.94 19.22
CA ALA A 466 -10.14 -22.01 19.97
C ALA A 466 -10.62 -22.61 21.32
N ARG A 467 -11.02 -23.89 21.33
CA ARG A 467 -11.36 -24.62 22.57
C ARG A 467 -10.16 -24.72 23.51
N SER A 468 -8.96 -24.99 22.98
CA SER A 468 -7.72 -25.03 23.75
C SER A 468 -7.35 -23.66 24.34
N GLU A 469 -7.52 -22.56 23.59
CA GLU A 469 -7.27 -21.21 24.09
C GLU A 469 -8.24 -20.83 25.22
N ILE A 470 -9.52 -21.19 25.10
CA ILE A 470 -10.53 -20.99 26.17
C ILE A 470 -10.13 -21.77 27.43
N SER A 471 -9.66 -23.01 27.29
CA SER A 471 -9.18 -23.83 28.42
C SER A 471 -7.94 -23.24 29.09
N LEU A 472 -6.98 -22.72 28.32
CA LEU A 472 -5.79 -22.07 28.87
C LEU A 472 -6.12 -20.73 29.57
N ARG A 473 -7.10 -19.99 29.05
CA ARG A 473 -7.58 -18.75 29.67
C ARG A 473 -8.29 -19.01 31.01
N SER A 474 -9.13 -20.03 31.11
CA SER A 474 -9.80 -20.37 32.38
C SER A 474 -8.82 -20.92 33.43
N GLU A 475 -7.81 -21.70 33.01
CA GLU A 475 -6.75 -22.14 33.91
C GLU A 475 -5.86 -20.99 34.41
N LEU A 476 -5.46 -20.06 33.53
CA LEU A 476 -4.77 -18.82 33.93
C LEU A 476 -5.60 -17.99 34.90
N GLN A 477 -6.91 -17.89 34.70
CA GLN A 477 -7.81 -17.15 35.59
C GLN A 477 -7.93 -17.83 36.97
N ARG A 478 -7.98 -19.16 37.02
CA ARG A 478 -7.92 -19.93 38.28
C ARG A 478 -6.59 -19.74 39.01
N LEU A 479 -5.47 -19.75 38.28
CA LEU A 479 -4.14 -19.50 38.85
C LEU A 479 -4.03 -18.08 39.42
N ALA A 480 -4.56 -17.07 38.71
CA ALA A 480 -4.61 -15.70 39.21
C ALA A 480 -5.46 -15.55 40.48
N GLN A 481 -6.60 -16.25 40.58
CA GLN A 481 -7.41 -16.30 41.79
C GLN A 481 -6.68 -16.96 42.96
N ASN A 482 -5.99 -18.07 42.73
CA ASN A 482 -5.18 -18.76 43.76
C ASN A 482 -4.01 -17.90 44.25
N VAL A 483 -3.39 -17.08 43.38
CA VAL A 483 -2.34 -16.14 43.77
C VAL A 483 -2.92 -14.97 44.58
N ALA A 484 -4.11 -14.48 44.25
CA ALA A 484 -4.78 -13.43 45.03
C ALA A 484 -5.11 -13.92 46.46
N THR A 485 -5.76 -15.07 46.62
CA THR A 485 -6.11 -15.60 47.94
C THR A 485 -4.90 -16.01 48.78
N ALA A 486 -3.80 -16.45 48.15
CA ALA A 486 -2.53 -16.66 48.82
C ALA A 486 -1.85 -15.35 49.25
N SER A 487 -2.02 -14.26 48.49
CA SER A 487 -1.54 -12.94 48.89
C SER A 487 -2.35 -12.34 50.03
N GLU A 488 -3.66 -12.63 50.11
CA GLU A 488 -4.53 -12.19 51.20
C GLU A 488 -4.23 -12.95 52.50
N SER A 489 -3.97 -14.26 52.45
CA SER A 489 -3.59 -15.02 53.64
C SER A 489 -2.20 -14.65 54.17
N VAL A 490 -1.23 -14.36 53.30
CA VAL A 490 0.10 -13.83 53.69
C VAL A 490 0.02 -12.40 54.22
N ALA A 491 -0.99 -11.61 53.86
CA ALA A 491 -1.23 -10.28 54.43
C ALA A 491 -2.03 -10.31 55.75
N SER A 492 -2.50 -11.49 56.18
CA SER A 492 -3.32 -11.71 57.38
C SER A 492 -2.57 -12.47 58.49
N ALA A 493 -1.26 -12.70 58.33
CA ALA A 493 -0.38 -13.45 59.23
C ALA A 493 0.86 -12.63 59.62
#